data_AF-K5WH42-F1
#
_entry.id   AF-K5WH42-F1
#
_cell.length_a   1.000
_cell.length_b   1.000
_cell.length_c   1.000
_cell.angle_alpha   90.00
_cell.angle_beta   90.00
_cell.angle_gamma   90.00
#
_symmetry.space_group_name_H-M   'P 1'
#
loop_
_entity.id
_entity.type
_entity.pdbx_description
1 polymer ?
#
loop_
_entity_poly.entity_id
_entity_poly.type
_entity_poly.pdbx_seq_one_letter_code
_entity_poly.pdbx_strand_id
1 'polypeptide(L)'
;MEEGTLHAHSLQSLPVELLYEIFIYSSWHLLPHTSKHFYEVFKCSPSSVTAEYLLARHTNAAGLIKFGGALITKILRYPICTQTVLEALLRLPDYASTKRDTSGTIKLPRRLFRSLSPRSTRPWSAQDEPMPFLRYIYDHPQIPPPNANCWDGYALTRAVASGFIPLTQFLLEHGASPACKGGMAVLVAVRR
;
A
#
# COMPACT_ATOMS: atom_id res chain seq x y z
N MET A 1 30.80 48.67 13.70
CA MET A 1 30.66 47.94 12.44
C MET A 1 30.55 46.47 12.78
N GLU A 2 29.34 46.00 13.04
CA GLU A 2 29.00 44.56 13.07
C GLU A 2 27.59 44.48 12.47
N GLU A 3 27.53 44.22 11.16
CA GLU A 3 26.28 43.84 10.52
C GLU A 3 25.96 42.41 10.95
N GLY A 4 25.00 42.27 11.87
CA GLY A 4 24.41 40.99 12.21
C GLY A 4 23.63 40.44 11.02
N THR A 5 24.24 39.52 10.28
CA THR A 5 23.59 38.78 9.19
C THR A 5 22.42 37.98 9.78
N LEU A 6 21.20 38.49 9.63
CA LEU A 6 19.98 37.74 9.90
C LEU A 6 19.92 36.58 8.89
N HIS A 7 20.43 35.42 9.29
CA HIS A 7 20.23 34.19 8.52
C HIS A 7 18.72 33.93 8.48
N ALA A 8 18.10 34.19 7.33
CA ALA A 8 16.73 33.78 7.08
C ALA A 8 16.69 32.25 7.11
N HIS A 9 16.35 31.69 8.28
CA HIS A 9 16.17 30.26 8.45
C HIS A 9 14.95 29.83 7.62
N SER A 10 15.20 29.36 6.41
CA SER A 10 14.18 28.77 5.55
C SER A 10 13.85 27.37 6.07
N LEU A 11 12.62 26.92 5.87
CA LEU A 11 12.19 25.56 6.21
C LEU A 11 13.11 24.49 5.58
N GLN A 12 13.75 24.81 4.45
CA GLN A 12 14.66 23.93 3.71
C GLN A 12 16.05 23.78 4.38
N SER A 13 16.40 24.60 5.37
CA SER A 13 17.66 24.47 6.12
C SER A 13 17.51 23.63 7.39
N LEU A 14 16.33 23.07 7.65
CA LEU A 14 16.10 22.21 8.80
C LEU A 14 16.77 20.84 8.61
N PRO A 15 17.25 20.21 9.70
CA PRO A 15 17.60 18.80 9.70
C PRO A 15 16.47 17.91 9.16
N VAL A 16 16.84 16.82 8.51
CA VAL A 16 15.90 15.94 7.81
C VAL A 16 14.90 15.29 8.77
N GLU A 17 15.32 15.06 10.02
CA GLU A 17 14.50 14.51 11.10
C GLU A 17 13.33 15.44 11.42
N LEU A 18 13.58 16.75 11.52
CA LEU A 18 12.53 17.75 11.76
C LEU A 18 11.59 17.88 10.55
N LEU A 19 12.12 17.73 9.32
CA LEU A 19 11.28 17.68 8.13
C LEU A 19 10.33 16.47 8.14
N TYR A 20 10.80 15.31 8.61
CA TYR A 20 9.95 14.13 8.79
C TYR A 20 8.88 14.34 9.86
N GLU A 21 9.23 14.91 11.01
CA GLU A 21 8.25 15.23 12.06
C GLU A 21 7.18 16.18 11.55
N ILE A 22 7.57 17.28 10.91
CA ILE A 22 6.63 18.24 10.31
C ILE A 22 5.72 17.53 9.31
N PHE A 23 6.25 16.65 8.47
CA PHE A 23 5.47 15.89 7.51
C PHE A 23 4.46 14.95 8.15
N ILE A 24 4.86 14.22 9.20
CA ILE A 24 3.98 13.30 9.95
C ILE A 24 2.89 14.09 10.67
N TYR A 25 3.26 15.09 11.48
CA TYR A 25 2.32 15.88 12.29
C TYR A 25 1.34 16.69 11.43
N SER A 26 1.81 17.29 10.33
CA SER A 26 0.93 18.02 9.43
C SER A 26 0.00 17.09 8.64
N SER A 27 0.37 15.80 8.50
CA SER A 27 -0.31 14.83 7.63
C SER A 27 -0.53 15.37 6.21
N TRP A 28 0.34 16.28 5.75
CA TRP A 28 0.11 17.06 4.55
C TRP A 28 0.72 16.42 3.32
N HIS A 29 -0.15 15.89 2.47
CA HIS A 29 0.26 15.18 1.25
C HIS A 29 0.89 16.05 0.15
N LEU A 30 0.73 17.39 0.20
CA LEU A 30 1.30 18.28 -0.81
C LEU A 30 2.69 18.77 -0.43
N LEU A 31 3.14 18.57 0.82
CA LEU A 31 4.45 19.04 1.27
C LEU A 31 5.60 18.56 0.37
N PRO A 32 5.67 17.28 -0.07
CA PRO A 32 6.70 16.82 -0.99
C PRO A 32 6.67 17.50 -2.36
N HIS A 33 5.53 18.10 -2.75
CA HIS A 33 5.37 18.74 -4.06
C HIS A 33 5.65 20.24 -4.03
N THR A 34 5.86 20.84 -2.85
CA THR A 34 6.13 22.28 -2.72
C THR A 34 7.56 22.66 -3.11
N SER A 35 8.52 21.73 -3.03
CA SER A 35 9.93 21.98 -3.36
C SER A 35 10.62 20.70 -3.87
N LYS A 36 11.59 20.84 -4.76
CA LYS A 36 12.44 19.72 -5.21
C LYS A 36 13.18 19.07 -4.05
N HIS A 37 13.68 19.89 -3.11
CA HIS A 37 14.38 19.40 -1.94
C HIS A 37 13.48 18.51 -1.07
N PHE A 38 12.27 18.97 -0.77
CA PHE A 38 11.30 18.17 -0.02
C PHE A 38 10.88 16.90 -0.76
N TYR A 39 10.70 16.97 -2.08
CA TYR A 39 10.44 15.78 -2.86
C TYR A 39 11.54 14.72 -2.68
N GLU A 40 12.81 15.11 -2.79
CA GLU A 40 13.95 14.20 -2.63
C GLU A 40 14.05 13.64 -1.20
N VAL A 41 13.89 14.50 -0.19
CA VAL A 41 13.88 14.10 1.23
C VAL A 41 12.80 13.05 1.50
N PHE A 42 11.55 13.32 1.13
CA PHE A 42 10.46 12.40 1.45
C PHE A 42 10.45 11.15 0.56
N LYS A 43 10.94 11.25 -0.68
CA LYS A 43 11.15 10.08 -1.56
C LYS A 43 12.17 9.10 -0.99
N CYS A 44 13.21 9.61 -0.33
CA CYS A 44 14.25 8.80 0.31
C CYS A 44 13.96 8.51 1.79
N SER A 45 12.75 8.81 2.28
CA SER A 45 12.42 8.63 3.68
C SER A 45 12.45 7.13 4.09
N PRO A 46 12.84 6.82 5.33
CA PRO A 46 12.79 5.46 5.85
C PRO A 46 11.37 4.87 5.80
N SER A 47 11.28 3.54 5.72
CA SER A 47 9.98 2.85 5.72
C SER A 47 9.18 3.08 7.01
N SER A 48 9.86 3.31 8.15
CA SER A 48 9.23 3.71 9.43
C SER A 48 8.55 5.07 9.33
N VAL A 49 9.23 6.08 8.79
CA VAL A 49 8.67 7.43 8.58
C VAL A 49 7.45 7.38 7.66
N THR A 50 7.55 6.61 6.56
CA THR A 50 6.41 6.42 5.64
C THR A 50 5.24 5.72 6.34
N ALA A 51 5.52 4.70 7.16
CA ALA A 51 4.50 3.97 7.92
C ALA A 51 3.80 4.86 8.94
N GLU A 52 4.55 5.65 9.70
CA GLU A 52 4.03 6.62 10.67
C GLU A 52 3.17 7.67 9.99
N TYR A 53 3.62 8.23 8.87
CA TYR A 53 2.82 9.17 8.08
C TYR A 53 1.51 8.55 7.58
N LEU A 54 1.54 7.32 7.05
CA LEU A 54 0.34 6.62 6.58
C LEU A 54 -0.64 6.32 7.72
N LEU A 55 -0.11 6.01 8.91
CA LEU A 55 -0.92 5.83 10.11
C LEU A 55 -1.53 7.17 10.55
N ALA A 56 -0.71 8.21 10.76
CA ALA A 56 -1.12 9.56 11.14
C ALA A 56 -2.21 10.12 10.23
N ARG A 57 -2.09 9.93 8.91
CA ARG A 57 -3.08 10.38 7.93
C ARG A 57 -4.45 9.70 8.09
N HIS A 58 -4.49 8.52 8.69
CA HIS A 58 -5.71 7.74 8.88
C HIS A 58 -6.14 7.62 10.34
N THR A 59 -5.43 8.28 11.26
CA THR A 59 -5.89 8.58 12.60
C THR A 59 -6.79 9.83 12.53
N ASN A 60 -7.98 9.78 13.14
CA ASN A 60 -8.84 10.96 13.23
C ASN A 60 -8.50 11.75 14.51
N ALA A 61 -8.80 13.05 14.55
CA ALA A 61 -8.56 13.94 15.69
C ALA A 61 -9.19 13.48 17.03
N ALA A 62 -10.19 12.58 16.98
CA ALA A 62 -10.80 11.98 18.16
C ALA A 62 -10.10 10.70 18.68
N GLY A 63 -8.96 10.30 18.10
CA GLY A 63 -8.24 9.07 18.45
C GLY A 63 -8.97 7.75 18.08
N LEU A 64 -10.23 7.85 17.64
CA LEU A 64 -11.05 6.73 17.21
C LEU A 64 -10.67 6.32 15.79
N ILE A 65 -9.74 5.38 15.68
CA ILE A 65 -9.45 4.73 14.40
C ILE A 65 -10.37 3.53 14.29
N LYS A 66 -11.02 3.39 13.13
CA LYS A 66 -11.54 2.08 12.70
C LYS A 66 -10.33 1.22 12.35
N PHE A 67 -9.67 0.71 13.37
CA PHE A 67 -8.52 -0.19 13.28
C PHE A 67 -8.94 -1.53 12.65
N GLY A 68 -7.96 -2.32 12.22
CA GLY A 68 -8.18 -3.60 11.55
C GLY A 68 -8.26 -3.49 10.02
N GLY A 69 -9.01 -4.39 9.39
CA GLY A 69 -8.96 -4.56 7.92
C GLY A 69 -9.37 -3.34 7.10
N ALA A 70 -10.16 -2.42 7.67
CA ALA A 70 -10.53 -1.16 7.03
C ALA A 70 -9.34 -0.19 6.89
N LEU A 71 -8.45 -0.12 7.88
CA LEU A 71 -7.23 0.68 7.82
C LEU A 71 -6.27 0.13 6.77
N ILE A 72 -5.98 -1.18 6.82
CA ILE A 72 -5.11 -1.84 5.85
C ILE A 72 -5.65 -1.66 4.43
N THR A 73 -6.97 -1.78 4.23
CA THR A 73 -7.61 -1.51 2.93
C THR A 73 -7.36 -0.09 2.42
N LYS A 74 -7.30 0.92 3.31
CA LYS A 74 -7.00 2.31 2.92
C LYS A 74 -5.52 2.48 2.59
N ILE A 75 -4.65 1.97 3.46
CA ILE A 75 -3.19 2.12 3.35
C ILE A 75 -2.65 1.42 2.11
N LEU A 76 -3.15 0.22 1.81
CA LEU A 76 -2.76 -0.50 0.60
C LEU A 76 -3.06 0.29 -0.68
N ARG A 77 -3.96 1.29 -0.68
CA ARG A 77 -4.25 2.12 -1.87
C ARG A 77 -3.09 3.03 -2.25
N TYR A 78 -2.19 3.33 -1.32
CA TYR A 78 -1.05 4.20 -1.59
C TYR A 78 0.07 3.43 -2.26
N PRO A 79 0.61 3.90 -3.41
CA PRO A 79 1.75 3.25 -4.07
C PRO A 79 2.99 3.11 -3.20
N ILE A 80 3.19 4.05 -2.27
CA ILE A 80 4.28 4.06 -1.28
C ILE A 80 4.15 2.97 -0.22
N CYS A 81 2.99 2.31 -0.10
CA CYS A 81 2.84 1.14 0.78
C CYS A 81 3.40 -0.10 0.06
N THR A 82 4.65 -0.40 0.37
CA THR A 82 5.39 -1.63 0.02
C THR A 82 5.35 -2.64 1.19
N GLN A 83 5.92 -3.82 1.00
CA GLN A 83 6.08 -4.81 2.07
C GLN A 83 6.81 -4.23 3.29
N THR A 84 7.94 -3.55 3.11
CA THR A 84 8.74 -3.00 4.22
C THR A 84 8.01 -1.90 4.99
N VAL A 85 7.24 -1.07 4.29
CA VAL A 85 6.40 -0.03 4.91
C VAL A 85 5.26 -0.65 5.69
N LEU A 86 4.61 -1.67 5.13
CA LEU A 86 3.55 -2.38 5.83
C LEU A 86 4.09 -3.10 7.07
N GLU A 87 5.26 -3.74 6.97
CA GLU A 87 5.93 -4.39 8.09
C GLU A 87 6.32 -3.41 9.20
N ALA A 88 6.85 -2.24 8.84
CA ALA A 88 7.13 -1.16 9.78
C ALA A 88 5.85 -0.67 10.47
N LEU A 89 4.75 -0.53 9.71
CA LEU A 89 3.46 -0.11 10.24
C LEU A 89 2.90 -1.09 11.29
N LEU A 90 2.99 -2.39 11.02
CA LEU A 90 2.48 -3.43 11.93
C LEU A 90 3.29 -3.50 13.24
N ARG A 91 4.52 -2.95 13.27
CA ARG A 91 5.36 -2.84 14.46
C ARG A 91 5.04 -1.62 15.31
N LEU A 92 4.30 -0.63 14.77
CA LEU A 92 3.99 0.59 15.52
C LEU A 92 3.09 0.28 16.72
N PRO A 93 3.38 0.83 17.91
CA PRO A 93 2.62 0.56 19.13
C PRO A 93 1.16 0.97 18.98
N ASP A 94 0.91 2.10 18.32
CA ASP A 94 -0.43 2.62 18.02
C ASP A 94 -1.26 1.66 17.17
N TYR A 95 -0.62 0.80 16.36
CA TYR A 95 -1.30 -0.26 15.62
C TYR A 95 -1.48 -1.52 16.48
N ALA A 96 -0.44 -1.93 17.22
CA ALA A 96 -0.43 -3.13 18.04
C ALA A 96 -1.41 -3.09 19.24
N SER A 97 -1.61 -1.91 19.83
CA SER A 97 -2.52 -1.69 20.97
C SER A 97 -4.01 -1.80 20.63
N THR A 98 -4.33 -2.01 19.35
CA THR A 98 -5.70 -1.97 18.87
C THR A 98 -6.31 -3.35 19.04
N LYS A 99 -7.39 -3.41 19.84
CA LYS A 99 -8.19 -4.64 19.94
C LYS A 99 -8.51 -5.08 18.52
N ARG A 100 -8.11 -6.31 18.19
CA ARG A 100 -8.18 -6.89 16.84
C ARG A 100 -9.64 -6.97 16.40
N ASP A 101 -10.21 -5.85 15.95
CA ASP A 101 -11.42 -5.84 15.16
C ASP A 101 -11.05 -6.41 13.78
N THR A 102 -10.91 -7.73 13.75
CA THR A 102 -10.81 -8.53 12.53
C THR A 102 -12.11 -8.50 11.73
N SER A 103 -13.15 -7.81 12.24
CA SER A 103 -14.47 -7.66 11.65
C SER A 103 -14.46 -6.99 10.26
N GLY A 104 -13.36 -6.34 9.87
CA GLY A 104 -13.21 -5.75 8.54
C GLY A 104 -12.60 -6.69 7.51
N THR A 105 -13.36 -7.09 6.49
CA THR A 105 -12.81 -7.74 5.30
C THR A 105 -11.84 -6.82 4.56
N ILE A 106 -10.59 -7.25 4.35
CA ILE A 106 -9.61 -6.47 3.59
C ILE A 106 -9.94 -6.50 2.10
N LYS A 107 -9.98 -5.33 1.47
CA LYS A 107 -10.17 -5.20 0.03
C LYS A 107 -8.86 -4.84 -0.65
N LEU A 108 -8.34 -5.74 -1.48
CA LEU A 108 -7.14 -5.47 -2.27
C LEU A 108 -7.41 -4.35 -3.28
N PRO A 109 -6.54 -3.34 -3.38
CA PRO A 109 -6.75 -2.24 -4.32
C PRO A 109 -6.40 -2.65 -5.74
N ARG A 110 -7.18 -2.16 -6.71
CA ARG A 110 -7.00 -2.43 -8.14
C ARG A 110 -5.61 -2.07 -8.66
N ARG A 111 -4.88 -1.14 -8.00
CA ARG A 111 -3.52 -0.75 -8.38
C ARG A 111 -2.54 -1.92 -8.44
N LEU A 112 -2.69 -2.90 -7.53
CA LEU A 112 -1.78 -4.06 -7.46
C LEU A 112 -1.84 -4.92 -8.72
N PHE A 113 -2.97 -4.87 -9.43
CA PHE A 113 -3.21 -5.65 -10.64
C PHE A 113 -3.26 -4.80 -11.91
N ARG A 114 -3.16 -3.46 -11.79
CA ARG A 114 -3.36 -2.53 -12.92
C ARG A 114 -2.21 -2.59 -13.92
N SER A 115 -0.99 -2.85 -13.47
CA SER A 115 0.22 -2.97 -14.30
C SER A 115 0.38 -4.32 -15.00
N LEU A 116 -0.50 -5.30 -14.71
CA LEU A 116 -0.41 -6.63 -15.33
C LEU A 116 -0.73 -6.56 -16.82
N SER A 117 0.25 -6.87 -17.65
CA SER A 117 0.12 -6.94 -19.11
C SER A 117 0.57 -8.31 -19.63
N PRO A 118 0.06 -8.77 -20.78
CA PRO A 118 0.64 -9.94 -21.46
C PRO A 118 2.14 -9.71 -21.71
N ARG A 119 2.96 -10.73 -21.47
CA ARG A 119 4.40 -10.70 -21.75
C ARG A 119 4.67 -11.59 -22.96
N SER A 120 5.42 -11.08 -23.93
CA SER A 120 5.88 -11.85 -25.10
C SER A 120 7.25 -12.49 -24.90
N THR A 121 8.09 -11.90 -24.06
CA THR A 121 9.51 -12.26 -23.95
C THR A 121 9.82 -13.33 -22.91
N ARG A 122 9.08 -13.35 -21.79
CA ARG A 122 9.24 -14.36 -20.74
C ARG A 122 7.91 -14.65 -20.03
N PRO A 123 7.68 -15.91 -19.61
CA PRO A 123 6.52 -16.24 -18.80
C PRO A 123 6.60 -15.56 -17.42
N TRP A 124 5.44 -15.37 -16.80
CA TRP A 124 5.35 -14.88 -15.43
C TRP A 124 5.84 -15.94 -14.43
N SER A 125 6.59 -15.52 -13.41
CA SER A 125 7.02 -16.40 -12.31
C SER A 125 6.37 -16.01 -10.98
N ALA A 126 6.47 -16.88 -9.98
CA ALA A 126 5.96 -16.61 -8.63
C ALA A 126 6.75 -15.52 -7.87
N GLN A 127 7.87 -15.05 -8.43
CA GLN A 127 8.73 -14.00 -7.89
C GLN A 127 8.42 -12.64 -8.53
N ASP A 128 7.68 -12.62 -9.64
CA ASP A 128 7.27 -11.37 -10.26
C ASP A 128 6.18 -10.66 -9.43
N GLU A 129 6.25 -9.33 -9.35
CA GLU A 129 5.19 -8.53 -8.74
C GLU A 129 3.83 -8.78 -9.42
N PRO A 130 2.71 -8.85 -8.66
CA PRO A 130 2.58 -8.55 -7.23
C PRO A 130 2.75 -9.77 -6.29
N MET A 131 3.28 -10.91 -6.74
CA MET A 131 3.22 -12.17 -5.98
C MET A 131 3.89 -12.14 -4.60
N PRO A 132 5.15 -11.66 -4.45
CA PRO A 132 5.79 -11.63 -3.14
C PRO A 132 5.01 -10.81 -2.13
N PHE A 133 4.53 -9.63 -2.54
CA PHE A 133 3.76 -8.75 -1.67
C PHE A 133 2.38 -9.34 -1.32
N LEU A 134 1.71 -10.02 -2.26
CA LEU A 134 0.44 -10.69 -1.97
C LEU A 134 0.62 -11.84 -0.97
N ARG A 135 1.64 -12.70 -1.14
CA ARG A 135 1.94 -13.75 -0.17
C ARG A 135 2.15 -13.18 1.22
N TYR A 136 2.97 -12.13 1.32
CA TYR A 136 3.16 -11.43 2.59
C TYR A 136 1.82 -10.98 3.21
N ILE A 137 0.93 -10.35 2.44
CA ILE A 137 -0.37 -9.88 2.97
C ILE A 137 -1.27 -11.04 3.42
N TYR A 138 -1.36 -12.14 2.66
CA TYR A 138 -2.24 -13.27 2.97
C TYR A 138 -1.72 -14.13 4.12
N ASP A 139 -0.40 -14.29 4.24
CA ASP A 139 0.22 -15.17 5.24
C ASP A 139 0.49 -14.46 6.59
N HIS A 140 0.35 -13.13 6.65
CA HIS A 140 0.72 -12.39 7.85
C HIS A 140 -0.28 -12.57 9.00
N PRO A 141 0.17 -12.98 10.21
CA PRO A 141 -0.72 -13.33 11.32
C PRO A 141 -1.55 -12.16 11.86
N GLN A 142 -1.09 -10.93 11.66
CA GLN A 142 -1.78 -9.70 12.09
C GLN A 142 -2.72 -9.11 11.03
N ILE A 143 -2.74 -9.68 9.82
CA ILE A 143 -3.54 -9.18 8.70
C ILE A 143 -4.66 -10.18 8.44
N PRO A 144 -5.94 -9.81 8.63
CA PRO A 144 -7.06 -10.64 8.20
C PRO A 144 -6.97 -11.00 6.70
N PRO A 145 -7.32 -12.23 6.30
CA PRO A 145 -7.20 -12.64 4.90
C PRO A 145 -8.00 -11.70 3.98
N PRO A 146 -7.38 -11.15 2.92
CA PRO A 146 -8.09 -10.32 1.96
C PRO A 146 -9.17 -11.08 1.21
N ASN A 147 -10.25 -10.38 0.87
CA ASN A 147 -11.29 -10.93 0.01
C ASN A 147 -10.82 -10.89 -1.46
N ALA A 148 -10.50 -12.06 -2.00
CA ALA A 148 -10.05 -12.26 -3.37
C ALA A 148 -11.10 -11.87 -4.43
N ASN A 149 -12.38 -11.84 -4.07
CA ASN A 149 -13.51 -11.49 -4.96
C ASN A 149 -13.85 -9.99 -4.97
N CYS A 150 -13.07 -9.15 -4.28
CA CYS A 150 -13.28 -7.71 -4.29
C CYS A 150 -13.26 -7.14 -5.72
N TRP A 151 -14.07 -6.10 -5.93
CA TRP A 151 -14.23 -5.41 -7.22
C TRP A 151 -14.69 -6.35 -8.33
N ASP A 152 -15.67 -7.21 -8.02
CA ASP A 152 -16.26 -8.17 -8.96
C ASP A 152 -15.23 -9.12 -9.58
N GLY A 153 -14.31 -9.66 -8.77
CA GLY A 153 -13.27 -10.57 -9.23
C GLY A 153 -12.23 -9.93 -10.17
N TYR A 154 -12.00 -8.62 -10.04
CA TYR A 154 -11.05 -7.87 -10.87
C TYR A 154 -9.63 -8.48 -10.83
N ALA A 155 -9.16 -8.92 -9.66
CA ALA A 155 -7.84 -9.50 -9.50
C ALA A 155 -7.66 -10.75 -10.38
N LEU A 156 -8.59 -11.70 -10.27
CA LEU A 156 -8.57 -12.94 -11.04
C LEU A 156 -8.69 -12.66 -12.55
N THR A 157 -9.61 -11.77 -12.94
CA THR A 157 -9.77 -11.37 -14.34
C THR A 157 -8.48 -10.80 -14.91
N ARG A 158 -7.76 -9.95 -14.16
CA ARG A 158 -6.49 -9.36 -14.60
C ARG A 158 -5.36 -10.39 -14.67
N ALA A 159 -5.27 -11.31 -13.71
CA ALA A 159 -4.26 -12.37 -13.70
C ALA A 159 -4.40 -13.29 -14.93
N VAL A 160 -5.64 -13.68 -15.26
CA VAL A 160 -5.96 -14.45 -16.47
C VAL A 160 -5.66 -13.63 -17.72
N ALA A 161 -6.10 -12.37 -17.76
CA ALA A 161 -5.89 -11.48 -18.90
C ALA A 161 -4.41 -11.16 -19.18
N SER A 162 -3.50 -11.37 -18.23
CA SER A 162 -2.05 -11.22 -18.42
C SER A 162 -1.32 -12.54 -18.65
N GLY A 163 -2.00 -13.70 -18.51
CA GLY A 163 -1.37 -15.02 -18.57
C GLY A 163 -0.48 -15.29 -17.36
N PHE A 164 -0.76 -14.66 -16.22
CA PHE A 164 -0.01 -14.86 -14.99
C PHE A 164 -0.53 -16.10 -14.27
N ILE A 165 -0.09 -17.27 -14.71
CA ILE A 165 -0.56 -18.57 -14.20
C ILE A 165 -0.33 -18.72 -12.69
N PRO A 166 0.87 -18.47 -12.12
CA PRO A 166 1.06 -18.56 -10.67
C PRO A 166 0.10 -17.68 -9.86
N LEU A 167 -0.15 -16.45 -10.32
CA LEU A 167 -1.08 -15.54 -9.65
C LEU A 167 -2.54 -16.01 -9.77
N THR A 168 -2.91 -16.60 -10.91
CA THR A 168 -4.25 -17.15 -11.13
C THR A 168 -4.50 -18.30 -10.16
N GLN A 169 -3.56 -19.24 -10.05
CA GLN A 169 -3.63 -20.36 -9.10
C GLN A 169 -3.71 -19.86 -7.66
N PHE A 170 -2.80 -18.96 -7.28
CA PHE A 170 -2.78 -18.36 -5.95
C PHE A 170 -4.12 -17.71 -5.57
N LEU A 171 -4.74 -16.94 -6.48
CA LEU A 171 -6.03 -16.30 -6.21
C LEU A 171 -7.15 -17.34 -6.04
N LEU A 172 -7.18 -18.40 -6.85
CA LEU A 172 -8.17 -19.47 -6.76
C LEU A 172 -8.04 -20.25 -5.44
N GLU A 173 -6.81 -20.57 -5.03
CA GLU A 173 -6.51 -21.20 -3.74
C GLU A 173 -7.02 -20.36 -2.55
N HIS A 174 -7.01 -19.03 -2.70
CA HIS A 174 -7.51 -18.08 -1.70
C HIS A 174 -8.98 -17.67 -1.91
N GLY A 175 -9.76 -18.51 -2.60
CA GLY A 175 -11.21 -18.37 -2.69
C GLY A 175 -11.70 -17.38 -3.76
N ALA A 176 -10.86 -16.99 -4.72
CA ALA A 176 -11.33 -16.26 -5.89
C ALA A 176 -12.31 -17.14 -6.69
N SER A 177 -13.46 -16.57 -7.05
CA SER A 177 -14.49 -17.24 -7.82
C SER A 177 -14.40 -16.85 -9.30
N PRO A 178 -14.24 -17.82 -10.21
CA PRO A 178 -14.31 -17.57 -11.65
C PRO A 178 -15.68 -17.05 -12.11
N ALA A 179 -16.73 -17.25 -11.32
CA ALA A 179 -18.09 -16.82 -11.63
C ALA A 179 -18.33 -15.31 -11.45
N CYS A 180 -17.40 -14.60 -10.81
CA CYS A 180 -17.50 -13.15 -10.63
C CYS A 180 -17.69 -12.42 -11.96
N LYS A 181 -18.54 -11.37 -11.93
CA LYS A 181 -18.88 -10.55 -13.10
C LYS A 181 -19.35 -11.39 -14.30
N GLY A 182 -20.24 -12.36 -14.06
CA GLY A 182 -20.80 -13.20 -15.12
C GLY A 182 -19.78 -14.10 -15.80
N GLY A 183 -18.78 -14.60 -15.08
CA GLY A 183 -17.77 -15.49 -15.65
C GLY A 183 -16.68 -14.76 -16.45
N MET A 184 -16.45 -13.46 -16.22
CA MET A 184 -15.53 -12.66 -17.03
C MET A 184 -14.11 -13.26 -17.12
N ALA A 185 -13.61 -13.83 -16.02
CA ALA A 185 -12.30 -14.48 -16.01
C ALA A 185 -12.26 -15.68 -16.97
N VAL A 186 -13.31 -16.50 -17.01
CA VAL A 186 -13.42 -17.66 -17.92
C VAL A 186 -13.54 -17.19 -19.37
N LEU A 187 -14.36 -16.18 -19.64
CA LEU A 187 -14.52 -15.61 -20.98
C LEU A 187 -13.22 -15.05 -21.55
N VAL A 188 -12.40 -14.42 -20.70
CA VAL A 188 -11.07 -13.93 -21.10
C VAL A 188 -10.11 -15.08 -21.36
N ALA A 189 -10.17 -16.16 -20.57
CA ALA A 189 -9.32 -17.34 -20.75
C ALA A 189 -9.57 -18.03 -22.10
N VAL A 190 -10.84 -18.21 -22.48
CA VAL A 190 -11.22 -18.92 -23.73
C VAL A 190 -10.88 -18.12 -24.99
N ARG A 191 -10.78 -16.78 -24.90
CA ARG A 191 -10.47 -15.91 -26.04
C ARG A 191 -8.97 -15.78 -26.36
N ARG A 192 -8.12 -16.41 -25.55
CA ARG A 192 -6.66 -16.41 -25.73
C ARG A 192 -6.21 -17.70 -26.37
#